data_AF-A5V011-F1
#
_entry.id   AF-A5V011-F1
#
_cell.length_a   1.000
_cell.length_b   1.000
_cell.length_c   1.000
_cell.angle_alpha   90.00
_cell.angle_beta   90.00
_cell.angle_gamma   90.00
#
_symmetry.space_group_name_H-M   'P 1'
#
loop_
_entity.id
_entity.type
_entity.pdbx_description
1 polymer ?
#
loop_
_entity_poly.entity_id
_entity_poly.type
_entity_poly.pdbx_seq_one_letter_code
_entity_poly.pdbx_strand_id
1 'polypeptide(L)'
;MTERQGLFTVQTSLYLSPENRARLEHLVRERRSNPPDVVSQILAEHPLSQLSSDTDGADGEPIHMRIYLTPEQRQAFETYLATHKTTLSALVSRIVADHLATLPVPPPAPPPPRPKADLAKRRADLARLKARRDEAGKDAPAWLHAYIAQMEAELRRLEREA
;
A
#
# COMPACT_ATOMS: atom_id res chain seq x y z
N MET A 1 11.16 25.07 9.52
CA MET A 1 9.98 25.20 8.64
C MET A 1 10.37 24.64 7.28
N THR A 2 9.89 23.46 6.92
CA THR A 2 10.13 22.88 5.59
C THR A 2 8.84 22.95 4.79
N GLU A 3 8.55 24.16 4.34
CA GLU A 3 7.61 24.45 3.26
C GLU A 3 8.20 23.88 1.96
N ARG A 4 7.89 22.64 1.62
CA ARG A 4 7.93 22.24 0.21
C ARG A 4 6.54 22.54 -0.38
N GLN A 5 6.45 23.72 -1.00
CA GLN A 5 5.53 24.01 -2.13
C GLN A 5 4.04 24.26 -1.83
N GLY A 6 3.65 24.96 -0.76
CA GLY A 6 2.27 25.49 -0.64
C GLY A 6 1.15 24.44 -0.64
N LEU A 7 1.48 23.16 -0.47
CA LEU A 7 0.54 22.05 -0.40
C LEU A 7 0.15 21.81 1.06
N PHE A 8 -1.14 21.84 1.33
CA PHE A 8 -1.71 21.49 2.62
C PHE A 8 -1.80 19.98 2.75
N THR A 9 -1.25 19.43 3.84
CA THR A 9 -1.37 18.01 4.15
C THR A 9 -2.58 17.79 5.05
N VAL A 10 -3.53 16.98 4.61
CA VAL A 10 -4.72 16.62 5.40
C VAL A 10 -4.75 15.11 5.61
N GLN A 11 -4.93 14.68 6.86
CA GLN A 11 -5.16 13.27 7.17
C GLN A 11 -6.64 12.95 6.98
N THR A 12 -6.93 11.95 6.15
CA THR A 12 -8.30 11.52 5.87
C THR A 12 -8.40 10.00 5.78
N SER A 13 -9.61 9.49 5.97
CA SER A 13 -9.92 8.08 5.81
C SER A 13 -10.59 7.88 4.46
N LEU A 14 -10.01 7.02 3.64
CA LEU A 14 -10.55 6.67 2.33
C LEU A 14 -11.32 5.35 2.44
N TYR A 15 -12.59 5.37 2.07
CA TYR A 15 -13.47 4.21 2.04
C TYR A 15 -13.64 3.77 0.58
N LEU A 16 -13.07 2.62 0.22
CA LEU A 16 -13.18 2.06 -1.12
C LEU A 16 -13.67 0.61 -1.05
N SER A 17 -14.50 0.22 -2.02
CA SER A 17 -14.82 -1.18 -2.27
C SER A 17 -13.55 -1.99 -2.58
N PRO A 18 -13.54 -3.31 -2.34
CA PRO A 18 -12.38 -4.16 -2.64
C PRO A 18 -11.96 -4.09 -4.12
N GLU A 19 -12.91 -3.92 -5.04
CA GLU A 19 -12.62 -3.72 -6.46
C GLU A 19 -11.89 -2.39 -6.73
N ASN A 20 -12.40 -1.29 -6.17
CA ASN A 20 -11.75 0.02 -6.31
C ASN A 20 -10.38 0.03 -5.63
N ARG A 21 -10.23 -0.66 -4.49
CA ARG A 21 -8.94 -0.83 -3.85
C ARG A 21 -7.94 -1.55 -4.75
N ALA A 22 -8.34 -2.65 -5.41
CA ALA A 22 -7.48 -3.36 -6.36
C ALA A 22 -7.09 -2.46 -7.54
N ARG A 23 -8.02 -1.63 -8.04
CA ARG A 23 -7.74 -0.62 -9.07
C ARG A 23 -6.72 0.41 -8.61
N LEU A 24 -6.86 0.93 -7.39
CA LEU A 24 -5.93 1.89 -6.80
C LEU A 24 -4.54 1.27 -6.62
N GLU A 25 -4.45 0.06 -6.07
CA GLU A 25 -3.19 -0.65 -5.88
C GLU A 25 -2.49 -0.93 -7.22
N HIS A 26 -3.25 -1.28 -8.25
CA HIS A 26 -2.74 -1.44 -9.61
C HIS A 26 -2.18 -0.12 -10.15
N LEU A 27 -2.94 0.97 -10.05
CA LEU A 27 -2.53 2.30 -10.53
C LEU A 27 -1.27 2.81 -9.81
N VAL A 28 -1.20 2.61 -8.50
CA VAL A 28 -0.01 2.92 -7.67
C VAL A 28 1.21 2.15 -8.16
N ARG A 29 1.04 0.87 -8.48
CA ARG A 29 2.12 0.02 -9.01
C ARG A 29 2.54 0.44 -10.41
N GLU A 30 1.61 0.72 -11.30
CA GLU A 30 1.89 1.17 -12.66
C GLU A 30 2.64 2.51 -12.68
N ARG A 31 2.17 3.47 -11.88
CA ARG A 31 2.80 4.80 -11.78
C ARG A 31 4.10 4.79 -10.97
N ARG A 32 4.44 3.68 -10.29
CA ARG A 32 5.57 3.57 -9.34
C ARG A 32 5.58 4.70 -8.30
N SER A 33 4.40 5.12 -7.89
CA SER A 33 4.18 6.23 -6.96
C SER A 33 3.61 5.72 -5.65
N ASN A 34 3.58 6.56 -4.61
CA ASN A 34 2.93 6.18 -3.36
C ASN A 34 1.41 6.36 -3.46
N PRO A 35 0.61 5.59 -2.71
CA PRO A 35 -0.84 5.79 -2.60
C PRO A 35 -1.26 7.26 -2.34
N PRO A 36 -0.65 8.01 -1.40
CA PRO A 36 -1.02 9.40 -1.15
C PRO A 36 -0.75 10.31 -2.35
N ASP A 37 0.34 10.10 -3.11
CA ASP A 37 0.67 10.91 -4.29
C ASP A 37 -0.36 10.68 -5.40
N VAL A 38 -0.72 9.42 -5.66
CA VAL A 38 -1.73 9.05 -6.67
C VAL A 38 -3.09 9.62 -6.32
N VAL A 39 -3.53 9.49 -5.05
CA VAL A 39 -4.81 10.07 -4.62
C VAL A 39 -4.80 11.59 -4.71
N SER A 40 -3.69 12.24 -4.33
CA SER A 40 -3.57 13.70 -4.43
C SER A 40 -3.64 14.17 -5.88
N GLN A 41 -3.03 13.43 -6.80
CA GLN A 41 -3.12 13.71 -8.23
C GLN A 41 -4.54 13.50 -8.77
N ILE A 42 -5.22 12.42 -8.38
CA ILE A 42 -6.63 12.19 -8.75
C ILE A 42 -7.49 13.36 -8.29
N LEU A 43 -7.32 13.84 -7.05
CA LEU A 43 -8.05 14.99 -6.51
C LEU A 43 -7.73 16.31 -7.24
N ALA A 44 -6.53 16.42 -7.83
CA ALA A 44 -6.14 17.57 -8.65
C ALA A 44 -6.75 17.53 -10.06
N GLU A 45 -6.91 16.33 -10.62
CA GLU A 45 -7.44 16.13 -11.96
C GLU A 45 -8.99 16.03 -11.99
N HIS A 46 -9.64 15.79 -10.84
CA HIS A 46 -11.09 15.67 -10.74
C HIS A 46 -11.78 16.93 -10.21
N PRO A 47 -12.47 17.71 -11.06
CA PRO A 47 -13.25 18.84 -10.60
C PRO A 47 -14.50 18.38 -9.84
N LEU A 48 -14.79 19.01 -8.70
CA LEU A 48 -15.97 18.74 -7.86
C LEU A 48 -17.30 18.80 -8.64
N SER A 49 -17.33 19.52 -9.76
CA SER A 49 -18.49 19.65 -10.65
C SER A 49 -18.87 18.36 -11.38
N GLN A 50 -17.98 17.37 -11.47
CA GLN A 50 -18.23 16.09 -12.13
C GLN A 50 -18.68 14.98 -11.18
N LEU A 51 -18.84 15.28 -9.89
CA LEU A 51 -19.22 14.26 -8.90
C LEU A 51 -20.65 13.74 -9.14
N SER A 52 -20.76 12.48 -9.59
CA SER A 52 -22.05 11.79 -9.71
C SER A 52 -22.72 11.62 -8.35
N SER A 53 -23.98 12.06 -8.21
CA SER A 53 -24.76 12.03 -6.95
C SER A 53 -25.03 10.63 -6.39
N ASP A 54 -24.76 9.61 -7.20
CA ASP A 54 -25.18 8.24 -6.98
C ASP A 54 -23.94 7.37 -6.73
N THR A 55 -23.45 7.38 -5.49
CA THR A 55 -22.59 6.32 -4.99
C THR A 55 -22.89 6.16 -3.51
N ASP A 56 -23.73 5.16 -3.26
CA ASP A 56 -24.03 4.63 -1.94
C ASP A 56 -22.72 4.33 -1.21
N GLY A 57 -22.71 4.60 0.10
CA GLY A 57 -21.50 4.59 0.93
C GLY A 57 -20.66 3.34 0.68
N ALA A 58 -19.40 3.54 0.29
CA ALA A 58 -18.49 2.43 0.10
C ALA A 58 -18.28 1.69 1.42
N ASP A 59 -18.98 0.56 1.59
CA ASP A 59 -18.71 -0.44 2.62
C ASP A 59 -17.32 -1.04 2.35
N GLY A 60 -16.31 -0.38 2.89
CA GLY A 60 -14.91 -0.70 2.68
C GLY A 60 -14.08 -0.42 3.92
N GLU A 61 -13.00 -1.17 4.09
CA GLU A 61 -12.05 -0.95 5.19
C GLU A 61 -11.42 0.45 5.07
N PRO A 62 -11.41 1.26 6.14
CA PRO A 62 -10.89 2.63 6.08
C PRO A 62 -9.38 2.64 5.86
N ILE A 63 -8.95 3.19 4.73
CA ILE A 63 -7.54 3.39 4.43
C ILE A 63 -7.13 4.78 4.93
N HIS A 64 -6.40 4.82 6.04
CA HIS A 64 -5.87 6.07 6.57
C HIS A 64 -4.68 6.56 5.73
N MET A 65 -4.82 7.73 5.11
CA MET A 65 -3.75 8.30 4.30
C MET A 65 -3.67 9.83 4.44
N ARG A 66 -2.52 10.37 4.06
CA ARG A 66 -2.28 11.80 3.99
C ARG A 66 -2.47 12.24 2.55
N ILE A 67 -3.37 13.19 2.33
CA ILE A 67 -3.57 13.79 1.00
C ILE A 67 -2.93 15.17 0.98
N TYR A 68 -2.44 15.55 -0.20
CA TYR A 68 -1.87 16.86 -0.47
C TYR A 68 -2.85 17.64 -1.33
N LEU A 69 -3.26 18.79 -0.82
CA LEU A 69 -4.21 19.68 -1.48
C LEU A 69 -3.59 21.05 -1.69
N THR A 70 -3.85 21.67 -2.83
CA THR A 70 -3.55 23.09 -3.05
C THR A 70 -4.48 23.98 -2.21
N PRO A 71 -4.13 25.25 -1.97
CA PRO A 71 -4.98 26.19 -1.24
C PRO A 71 -6.36 26.35 -1.90
N GLU A 72 -6.39 26.40 -3.24
CA GLU A 72 -7.61 26.57 -4.03
C GLU A 72 -8.52 25.35 -3.92
N GLN A 73 -7.96 24.15 -4.02
CA GLN A 73 -8.71 22.91 -3.81
C GLN A 73 -9.25 22.84 -2.39
N ARG A 74 -8.42 23.13 -1.38
CA ARG A 74 -8.88 23.12 0.01
C ARG A 74 -10.09 24.04 0.21
N GLN A 75 -10.05 25.25 -0.33
CA GLN A 75 -11.15 26.19 -0.21
C GLN A 75 -12.41 25.70 -0.95
N ALA A 76 -12.25 25.10 -2.13
CA ALA A 76 -13.36 24.51 -2.87
C ALA A 76 -14.02 23.35 -2.11
N PHE A 77 -13.20 22.48 -1.50
CA PHE A 77 -13.66 21.37 -0.68
C PHE A 77 -14.35 21.87 0.58
N GLU A 78 -13.75 22.81 1.33
CA GLU A 78 -14.37 23.42 2.52
C GLU A 78 -15.74 24.05 2.20
N THR A 79 -15.84 24.73 1.06
CA THR A 79 -17.11 25.30 0.57
C THR A 79 -18.14 24.21 0.30
N TYR A 80 -17.75 23.16 -0.44
CA TYR A 80 -18.63 22.03 -0.75
C TYR A 80 -19.09 21.28 0.51
N LEU A 81 -18.17 21.06 1.47
CA LEU A 81 -18.46 20.41 2.74
C LEU A 81 -19.46 21.23 3.56
N ALA A 82 -19.32 22.56 3.59
CA ALA A 82 -20.25 23.46 4.25
C ALA A 82 -21.64 23.45 3.59
N THR A 83 -21.70 23.46 2.25
CA THR A 83 -22.96 23.45 1.48
C THR A 83 -23.70 22.12 1.60
N HIS A 84 -23.01 20.99 1.50
CA HIS A 84 -23.61 19.66 1.42
C HIS A 84 -23.63 18.91 2.75
N LYS A 85 -23.13 19.52 3.85
CA LYS A 85 -23.00 18.90 5.19
C LYS A 85 -22.39 17.49 5.15
N THR A 86 -21.40 17.29 4.30
CA THR A 86 -20.69 16.01 4.17
C THR A 86 -19.31 16.08 4.84
N THR A 87 -18.65 14.92 4.99
CA THR A 87 -17.30 14.84 5.56
C THR A 87 -16.25 14.81 4.46
N LEU A 88 -15.05 15.29 4.76
CA LEU A 88 -13.93 15.23 3.82
C LEU A 88 -13.64 13.78 3.41
N SER A 89 -13.69 12.85 4.36
CA SER A 89 -13.51 11.43 4.14
C SER A 89 -14.51 10.88 3.10
N ALA A 90 -15.79 11.20 3.25
CA ALA A 90 -16.82 10.78 2.30
C ALA A 90 -16.62 11.41 0.91
N LEU A 91 -16.28 12.70 0.87
CA LEU A 91 -16.03 13.42 -0.38
C LEU A 91 -14.83 12.85 -1.16
N VAL A 92 -13.70 12.67 -0.48
CA VAL A 92 -12.47 12.12 -1.09
C VAL A 92 -12.70 10.68 -1.53
N SER A 93 -13.39 9.88 -0.72
CA SER A 93 -13.77 8.51 -1.08
C SER A 93 -14.59 8.47 -2.36
N ARG A 94 -15.56 9.37 -2.50
CA ARG A 94 -16.40 9.49 -3.69
C ARG A 94 -15.60 9.90 -4.93
N ILE A 95 -14.76 10.93 -4.84
CA ILE A 95 -13.95 11.40 -5.98
C ILE A 95 -13.04 10.27 -6.47
N VAL A 96 -12.38 9.59 -5.54
CA VAL A 96 -11.46 8.49 -5.89
C VAL A 96 -12.23 7.31 -6.46
N ALA A 97 -13.38 6.94 -5.88
CA ALA A 97 -14.22 5.87 -6.41
C ALA A 97 -14.72 6.15 -7.83
N ASP A 98 -15.20 7.37 -8.10
CA ASP A 98 -15.68 7.79 -9.43
C ASP A 98 -14.54 7.73 -10.46
N HIS A 99 -13.37 8.29 -10.13
CA HIS A 99 -12.19 8.19 -11.00
C HIS A 99 -11.80 6.73 -11.28
N LEU A 100 -11.72 5.89 -10.24
CA LEU A 100 -11.35 4.48 -10.39
C LEU A 100 -12.41 3.71 -11.18
N ALA A 101 -13.68 4.08 -11.11
CA ALA A 101 -14.76 3.45 -11.89
C ALA A 101 -14.58 3.67 -13.40
N THR A 102 -14.04 4.83 -13.82
CA THR A 102 -13.74 5.11 -15.24
C THR A 102 -12.56 4.30 -15.80
N LEU A 103 -11.70 3.79 -14.92
CA LEU A 103 -10.55 2.99 -15.32
C LEU A 103 -10.96 1.56 -15.68
N PRO A 104 -10.30 0.93 -16.65
CA PRO A 104 -10.55 -0.46 -16.98
C PRO A 104 -10.27 -1.36 -15.77
N VAL A 105 -11.02 -2.46 -15.66
CA VAL A 105 -10.78 -3.47 -14.62
C VAL A 105 -9.34 -3.97 -14.78
N PRO A 106 -8.50 -3.86 -13.73
CA PRO A 106 -7.12 -4.29 -13.81
C PRO A 106 -7.07 -5.79 -14.04
N PRO A 107 -6.07 -6.29 -14.80
CA PRO A 107 -5.85 -7.72 -14.90
C PRO A 107 -5.66 -8.30 -13.49
N PRO A 108 -6.08 -9.56 -13.24
CA PRO A 108 -5.94 -10.20 -11.94
C PRO A 108 -4.50 -10.01 -11.45
N ALA A 109 -4.36 -9.44 -10.24
CA ALA A 109 -3.05 -9.09 -9.72
C ALA A 109 -2.17 -10.34 -9.75
N PRO A 110 -0.93 -10.27 -10.31
CA PRO A 110 -0.02 -11.39 -10.20
C PRO A 110 0.17 -11.69 -8.70
N PRO A 111 0.26 -12.98 -8.32
CA PRO A 111 0.35 -13.37 -6.92
C PRO A 111 1.42 -12.54 -6.23
N PRO A 112 1.19 -12.13 -4.97
CA PRO A 112 2.10 -11.24 -4.26
C PRO A 112 3.53 -11.77 -4.43
N PRO A 113 4.50 -10.94 -4.83
CA PRO A 113 5.88 -11.38 -4.91
C PRO A 113 6.21 -11.93 -3.54
N ARG A 114 6.49 -13.23 -3.45
CA ARG A 114 6.95 -13.85 -2.21
C ARG A 114 8.07 -12.95 -1.70
N PRO A 115 8.09 -12.58 -0.41
CA PRO A 115 9.09 -11.67 0.11
C PRO A 115 10.43 -12.18 -0.40
N LYS A 116 11.17 -11.34 -1.15
CA LYS A 116 12.50 -11.69 -1.64
C LYS A 116 13.25 -12.11 -0.39
N ALA A 117 13.35 -13.41 -0.17
CA ALA A 117 14.21 -13.94 0.84
C ALA A 117 15.56 -13.39 0.43
N ASP A 118 16.12 -12.49 1.22
CA ASP A 118 17.49 -12.05 1.03
C ASP A 118 18.34 -13.31 1.17
N LEU A 119 18.58 -14.00 0.04
CA LEU A 119 19.30 -15.26 0.01
C LEU A 119 20.68 -15.05 0.63
N ALA A 120 21.25 -13.86 0.45
CA ALA A 120 22.46 -13.40 1.13
C ALA A 120 22.30 -13.41 2.67
N LYS A 121 21.23 -12.81 3.21
CA LYS A 121 20.97 -12.79 4.67
C LYS A 121 20.71 -14.18 5.22
N ARG A 122 19.91 -15.00 4.53
CA ARG A 122 19.61 -16.38 4.95
C ARG A 122 20.84 -17.29 4.90
N ARG A 123 21.71 -17.14 3.89
CA ARG A 123 23.01 -17.83 3.83
C ARG A 123 23.93 -17.39 4.99
N ALA A 124 23.93 -16.11 5.34
CA ALA A 124 24.69 -15.60 6.48
C ALA A 124 24.17 -16.15 7.82
N ASP A 125 22.84 -16.23 8.01
CA ASP A 125 22.24 -16.81 9.22
C ASP A 125 22.53 -18.33 9.32
N LEU A 126 22.47 -19.06 8.19
CA LEU A 126 22.88 -20.47 8.14
C LEU A 126 24.36 -20.66 8.51
N ALA A 127 25.25 -19.81 7.99
CA ALA A 127 26.67 -19.86 8.30
C ALA A 127 26.93 -19.62 9.79
N ARG A 128 26.23 -18.66 10.40
CA ARG A 128 26.30 -18.39 11.85
C ARG A 128 25.84 -19.57 12.69
N LEU A 129 24.75 -20.24 12.30
CA LEU A 129 24.23 -21.39 13.03
C LEU A 129 25.12 -22.62 12.89
N LYS A 130 25.72 -22.83 11.72
CA LYS A 130 26.76 -23.86 11.52
C LYS A 130 27.98 -23.58 12.38
N ALA A 131 28.46 -22.33 12.41
CA ALA A 131 29.56 -21.94 13.30
C ALA A 131 29.23 -22.18 14.77
N ARG A 132 28.01 -21.83 15.21
CA ARG A 132 27.55 -22.08 16.59
C ARG A 132 27.45 -23.58 16.92
N ARG A 133 27.04 -24.41 15.96
CA ARG A 133 27.05 -25.87 16.09
C ARG A 133 28.48 -26.39 16.21
N ASP A 134 29.38 -25.89 15.36
CA ASP A 134 30.77 -26.34 15.33
C ASP A 134 31.52 -25.92 16.60
N GLU A 135 31.22 -24.74 17.15
CA GLU A 135 31.72 -24.24 18.43
C GLU A 135 31.18 -25.06 19.63
N ALA A 136 29.91 -25.45 19.58
CA ALA A 136 29.31 -26.34 20.58
C ALA A 136 29.78 -27.81 20.45
N GLY A 137 30.33 -28.21 19.29
CA GLY A 137 30.88 -29.54 19.06
C GLY A 137 29.91 -30.67 19.44
N LYS A 138 30.28 -31.47 20.45
CA LYS A 138 29.47 -32.60 20.94
C LYS A 138 28.34 -32.18 21.89
N ASP A 139 28.40 -30.96 22.41
CA ASP A 139 27.38 -30.36 23.29
C ASP A 139 26.31 -29.60 22.50
N ALA A 140 26.34 -29.69 21.17
CA ALA A 140 25.33 -29.09 20.31
C ALA A 140 23.94 -29.73 20.57
N PRO A 141 22.90 -28.94 20.89
CA PRO A 141 21.57 -29.48 21.12
C PRO A 141 20.98 -30.11 19.85
N ALA A 142 20.29 -31.23 20.00
CA ALA A 142 19.64 -31.93 18.87
C ALA A 142 18.69 -31.02 18.06
N TRP A 143 18.02 -30.06 18.72
CA TRP A 143 17.15 -29.09 18.06
C TRP A 143 17.92 -28.17 17.10
N LEU A 144 19.20 -27.87 17.36
CA LEU A 144 20.03 -27.02 16.49
C LEU A 144 20.35 -27.75 15.17
N HIS A 145 20.60 -29.06 15.23
CA HIS A 145 20.81 -29.88 14.04
C HIS A 145 19.55 -29.94 13.15
N ALA A 146 18.38 -30.18 13.77
CA ALA A 146 17.11 -30.18 13.06
C ALA A 146 16.78 -28.82 12.43
N TYR A 147 17.06 -27.74 13.15
CA TYR A 147 16.81 -26.38 12.68
C TYR A 147 17.73 -25.98 11.50
N ILE A 148 19.01 -26.34 11.55
CA ILE A 148 19.94 -26.15 10.42
C ILE A 148 19.45 -26.92 9.18
N ALA A 149 19.05 -28.18 9.34
CA ALA A 149 18.56 -29.00 8.23
C ALA A 149 17.27 -28.44 7.60
N GLN A 150 16.35 -27.93 8.42
CA GLN A 150 15.14 -27.26 7.95
C GLN A 150 15.46 -26.00 7.13
N MET A 151 16.38 -25.16 7.63
CA MET A 151 16.79 -23.95 6.89
C MET A 151 17.54 -24.26 5.59
N GLU A 152 18.34 -25.31 5.54
CA GLU A 152 19.00 -25.76 4.31
C GLU A 152 17.97 -26.21 3.26
N ALA A 153 16.93 -26.94 3.67
CA ALA A 153 15.85 -27.36 2.77
C ALA A 153 15.05 -26.15 2.24
N GLU A 154 14.77 -25.17 3.12
CA GLU A 154 14.08 -23.94 2.75
C GLU A 154 14.92 -23.08 1.79
N LEU A 155 16.23 -22.96 2.01
CA LEU A 155 17.16 -22.28 1.11
C LEU A 155 17.21 -22.96 -0.28
N ARG A 156 17.35 -24.29 -0.35
CA ARG A 156 17.37 -25.01 -1.64
C ARG A 156 16.06 -24.84 -2.41
N ARG A 157 14.93 -24.77 -1.71
CA ARG A 157 13.63 -24.51 -2.34
C ARG A 157 13.61 -23.11 -2.96
N LEU A 158 14.06 -22.11 -2.20
CA LEU A 158 14.09 -20.72 -2.67
C LEU A 158 15.09 -20.48 -3.80
N GLU A 159 16.23 -21.17 -3.81
CA GLU A 159 17.21 -21.13 -4.92
C GLU A 159 16.69 -21.74 -6.22
N ARG A 160 15.71 -22.66 -6.15
CA ARG A 160 15.05 -23.22 -7.35
C ARG A 160 13.91 -22.37 -7.87
N GLU A 161 13.37 -21.49 -7.02
CA GLU A 161 12.25 -20.60 -7.33
C GLU A 161 12.71 -19.18 -7.71
N ALA A 162 14.02 -18.91 -7.66
CA ALA A 162 14.67 -17.65 -8.05
C ALA A 162 15.28 -17.74 -9.45
#